data_AF-A0A377USN6-F1
#
_entry.id   AF-A0A377USN6-F1
#
_cell.length_a   1.000
_cell.length_b   1.000
_cell.length_c   1.000
_cell.angle_alpha   90.00
_cell.angle_beta   90.00
_cell.angle_gamma   90.00
#
_symmetry.space_group_name_H-M   'P 1'
#
loop_
_entity.id
_entity.type
_entity.pdbx_description
1 polymer ?
#
loop_
_entity_poly.entity_id
_entity_poly.type
_entity_poly.pdbx_seq_one_letter_code
_entity_poly.pdbx_strand_id
1 'polypeptide(L)'
;MSEADFQDFADQWFTAAMGRAVELTVFDSPRDIPHHRKLTVTFEDSQMLKIRFDQGMGYWRIDFPYAWRNFDFTDDVTYQLVKLAQACQEGKVLNSEESWATDVLVEVMPS
;
A
#
# COMPACT_ATOMS: atom_id res chain seq x y z
N MET A 1 10.81 -11.46 18.32
CA MET A 1 11.14 -11.13 16.93
C MET A 1 11.75 -9.75 16.94
N SER A 2 12.95 -9.57 16.40
CA SER A 2 13.56 -8.25 16.27
C SER A 2 12.97 -7.48 15.08
N GLU A 3 13.20 -6.17 15.03
CA GLU A 3 12.82 -5.34 13.88
C GLU A 3 13.50 -5.83 12.59
N ALA A 4 14.76 -6.26 12.69
CA ALA A 4 15.49 -6.83 11.56
C ALA A 4 14.87 -8.13 11.05
N ASP A 5 14.43 -9.01 11.96
CA ASP A 5 13.76 -10.27 11.58
C ASP A 5 12.43 -9.98 10.85
N PHE A 6 11.69 -8.97 11.30
CA PHE A 6 10.43 -8.57 10.65
C PHE A 6 10.68 -7.99 9.26
N GLN A 7 11.65 -7.09 9.13
CA GLN A 7 11.98 -6.46 7.85
C GLN A 7 12.43 -7.49 6.82
N ASP A 8 13.35 -8.39 7.19
CA ASP A 8 13.84 -9.45 6.29
C ASP A 8 12.70 -10.37 5.82
N PHE A 9 11.83 -10.78 6.74
CA PHE A 9 10.63 -11.55 6.40
C PHE A 9 9.71 -10.79 5.44
N ALA A 10 9.41 -9.52 5.73
CA ALA A 10 8.50 -8.71 4.92
C ALA A 10 9.05 -8.52 3.49
N ASP A 11 10.34 -8.21 3.36
CA ASP A 11 10.99 -8.01 2.06
C ASP A 11 10.96 -9.27 1.20
N GLN A 12 11.25 -10.43 1.80
CA GLN A 12 11.18 -11.73 1.12
C GLN A 12 9.73 -12.06 0.70
N TRP A 13 8.76 -11.84 1.59
CA TRP A 13 7.35 -12.06 1.29
C TRP A 13 6.88 -11.19 0.13
N PHE A 14 7.12 -9.87 0.20
CA PHE A 14 6.69 -8.95 -0.86
C PHE A 14 7.36 -9.27 -2.18
N THR A 15 8.64 -9.63 -2.16
CA THR A 15 9.37 -10.03 -3.36
C THR A 15 8.74 -11.26 -4.01
N ALA A 16 8.42 -12.28 -3.21
CA ALA A 16 7.76 -13.49 -3.69
C ALA A 16 6.36 -13.20 -4.24
N ALA A 17 5.56 -12.38 -3.55
CA ALA A 17 4.19 -12.06 -3.95
C ALA A 17 4.12 -11.17 -5.21
N MET A 18 5.06 -10.24 -5.38
CA MET A 18 5.04 -9.24 -6.46
C MET A 18 5.93 -9.62 -7.65
N GLY A 19 6.75 -10.67 -7.53
CA GLY A 19 7.71 -11.09 -8.57
C GLY A 19 8.86 -10.10 -8.78
N ARG A 20 9.07 -9.15 -7.87
CA ARG A 20 10.12 -8.13 -7.92
C ARG A 20 10.43 -7.62 -6.52
N ALA A 21 11.66 -7.15 -6.31
CA ALA A 21 12.03 -6.49 -5.06
C ALA A 21 11.15 -5.26 -4.82
N VAL A 22 10.67 -5.12 -3.59
CA VAL A 22 9.86 -3.99 -3.12
C VAL A 22 10.65 -3.28 -2.05
N GLU A 23 10.79 -1.96 -2.17
CA GLU A 23 11.34 -1.13 -1.10
C GLU A 23 10.22 -0.83 -0.10
N LEU A 24 10.32 -1.39 1.11
CA LEU A 24 9.37 -1.16 2.19
C LEU A 24 9.97 -0.15 3.19
N THR A 25 9.31 0.99 3.35
CA THR A 25 9.64 1.97 4.40
C THR A 25 8.55 1.95 5.46
N VAL A 26 8.92 1.55 6.68
CA VAL A 26 8.01 1.52 7.84
C VAL A 26 8.20 2.78 8.67
N PHE A 27 7.10 3.38 9.14
CA PHE A 27 7.10 4.57 9.98
C PHE A 27 6.40 4.27 11.30
N ASP A 28 6.96 4.70 12.41
CA ASP A 28 6.37 4.53 13.76
C ASP A 28 5.18 5.45 14.00
N SER A 29 5.05 6.53 13.23
CA SER A 29 3.96 7.49 13.34
C SER A 29 3.26 7.75 12.02
N PRO A 30 1.91 7.77 11.98
CA PRO A 30 1.15 8.11 10.78
C PRO A 30 1.49 9.49 10.20
N ARG A 31 1.93 10.43 11.05
CA ARG A 31 2.29 11.80 10.64
C ARG A 31 3.58 11.87 9.82
N ASP A 32 4.42 10.84 9.93
CA ASP A 32 5.70 10.76 9.23
C ASP A 32 5.54 10.11 7.84
N ILE A 33 4.35 9.57 7.56
CA ILE A 33 4.00 9.00 6.25
C ILE A 33 3.83 10.16 5.24
N PRO A 34 4.54 10.15 4.10
CA PRO A 34 4.36 11.15 3.06
C PRO A 34 2.90 11.19 2.56
N HIS A 35 2.22 12.30 2.79
CA HIS A 35 0.82 12.48 2.41
C HIS A 35 0.59 12.77 0.92
N HIS A 36 1.63 13.17 0.19
CA HIS A 36 1.54 13.50 -1.23
C HIS A 36 2.65 12.82 -2.03
N ARG A 37 2.34 12.37 -3.25
CA ARG A 37 3.32 11.86 -4.21
C ARG A 37 3.44 12.81 -5.39
N LYS A 38 4.64 12.94 -5.94
CA LYS A 38 4.92 13.78 -7.11
C LYS A 38 5.52 12.92 -8.21
N LEU A 39 4.89 12.92 -9.39
CA LEU A 39 5.46 12.39 -10.61
C LEU A 39 5.88 13.55 -11.50
N THR A 40 7.12 13.51 -11.97
CA THR A 40 7.64 14.47 -12.93
C THR A 40 7.88 13.74 -14.24
N VAL A 41 7.24 14.21 -15.31
CA VAL A 41 7.43 13.71 -16.68
C VAL A 41 8.18 14.78 -17.45
N THR A 42 9.32 14.41 -18.02
CA THR A 42 10.11 15.28 -18.90
C THR A 42 9.95 14.79 -20.33
N PHE A 43 9.50 15.67 -21.22
CA PHE A 43 9.34 15.40 -22.64
C PHE A 43 10.66 15.60 -23.40
N GLU A 44 10.74 15.10 -24.62
CA GLU A 44 11.94 15.21 -25.47
C GLU A 44 12.33 16.66 -25.77
N ASP A 45 11.34 17.56 -25.82
CA ASP A 45 11.55 19.01 -25.99
C ASP A 45 11.94 19.72 -24.69
N SER A 46 12.28 18.96 -23.64
CA SER A 46 12.61 19.42 -22.29
C SER A 46 11.47 20.07 -21.52
N GLN A 47 10.25 20.13 -22.06
CA GLN A 47 9.09 20.53 -21.27
C GLN A 47 8.86 19.53 -20.13
N MET A 48 8.33 20.05 -19.02
CA MET A 48 8.12 19.24 -17.83
C MET A 48 6.67 19.33 -17.36
N LEU A 49 6.04 18.16 -17.19
CA LEU A 49 4.76 18.00 -16.54
C LEU A 49 4.98 17.55 -15.10
N LYS A 50 4.47 18.32 -14.15
CA LYS A 50 4.47 17.96 -12.74
C LYS A 50 3.07 17.51 -12.35
N ILE A 51 2.94 16.27 -11.92
CA ILE A 51 1.71 15.69 -11.43
C ILE A 51 1.85 15.48 -9.93
N ARG A 52 0.95 16.07 -9.13
CA ARG A 52 0.85 15.87 -7.69
C ARG A 52 -0.39 15.04 -7.40
N PHE A 53 -0.18 13.93 -6.70
CA PHE A 53 -1.24 13.08 -6.20
C PHE A 53 -1.42 13.35 -4.71
N ASP A 54 -2.66 13.42 -4.28
CA ASP A 54 -2.98 13.30 -2.86
C ASP A 54 -2.64 11.90 -2.31
N GLN A 55 -3.04 11.65 -1.07
CA GLN A 55 -2.63 10.46 -0.34
C GLN A 55 -3.13 9.18 -1.04
N GLY A 56 -2.22 8.47 -1.69
CA GLY A 56 -2.43 7.08 -2.12
C GLY A 56 -2.85 6.87 -3.58
N MET A 57 -2.95 7.92 -4.41
CA MET A 57 -3.52 7.80 -5.78
C MET A 57 -4.91 7.19 -5.75
N GLY A 58 -5.77 7.72 -4.88
CA GLY A 58 -6.92 6.98 -4.45
C GLY A 58 -6.63 6.24 -3.16
N TYR A 59 -7.71 5.75 -2.62
CA TYR A 59 -7.96 5.99 -1.22
C TYR A 59 -8.77 4.70 -0.98
N TRP A 60 -8.11 3.76 -0.33
CA TRP A 60 -8.42 2.34 -0.44
C TRP A 60 -8.78 1.77 0.92
N ARG A 61 -9.75 0.86 0.94
CA ARG A 61 -10.02 0.04 2.12
C ARG A 61 -10.04 -1.43 1.74
N ILE A 62 -9.69 -2.27 2.70
CA ILE A 62 -9.87 -3.71 2.57
C ILE A 62 -11.15 -4.08 3.30
N ASP A 63 -12.10 -4.67 2.57
CA ASP A 63 -13.32 -5.22 3.14
C ASP A 63 -13.18 -6.74 3.27
N PHE A 64 -13.27 -7.21 4.52
CA PHE A 64 -13.31 -8.62 4.83
C PHE A 64 -14.72 -9.01 5.31
N PRO A 65 -15.23 -10.18 4.87
CA PRO A 65 -16.39 -10.81 5.49
C PRO A 65 -16.26 -10.90 7.02
N TYR A 66 -17.40 -10.82 7.73
CA TYR A 66 -17.43 -10.79 9.19
C TYR A 66 -16.69 -11.96 9.84
N ALA A 67 -16.71 -13.14 9.20
CA ALA A 67 -16.03 -14.35 9.66
C ALA A 67 -14.51 -14.17 9.87
N TRP A 68 -13.88 -13.22 9.18
CA TRP A 68 -12.42 -12.99 9.23
C TRP A 68 -12.00 -11.83 10.14
N ARG A 69 -12.96 -11.14 10.77
CA ARG A 69 -12.64 -9.97 11.62
C ARG A 69 -11.99 -10.33 12.94
N ASN A 70 -12.16 -11.58 13.39
CA ASN A 70 -11.54 -12.10 14.60
C ASN A 70 -10.43 -13.08 14.20
N PHE A 71 -9.18 -12.63 14.36
CA PHE A 71 -8.01 -13.46 14.17
C PHE A 71 -7.37 -13.76 15.53
N ASP A 72 -7.30 -15.04 15.88
CA ASP A 72 -6.70 -15.48 17.15
C ASP A 72 -5.25 -15.88 16.92
N PHE A 73 -4.32 -15.06 17.41
CA PHE A 73 -2.89 -15.32 17.32
C PHE A 73 -2.41 -16.42 18.29
N THR A 74 -3.29 -16.95 19.13
CA THR A 74 -3.01 -18.07 20.04
C THR A 74 -3.39 -19.43 19.46
N ASP A 75 -4.06 -19.48 18.31
CA ASP A 75 -4.38 -20.71 17.58
C ASP A 75 -3.10 -21.44 17.12
N ASP A 76 -3.22 -22.72 16.74
CA ASP A 76 -2.12 -23.43 16.08
C ASP A 76 -1.64 -22.70 14.82
N VAL A 77 -0.32 -22.64 14.60
CA VAL A 77 0.28 -21.90 13.48
C VAL A 77 -0.22 -22.40 12.12
N THR A 78 -0.43 -23.71 11.96
CA THR A 78 -0.96 -24.27 10.72
C THR A 78 -2.38 -23.75 10.46
N TYR A 79 -3.19 -23.69 11.51
CA TYR A 79 -4.55 -23.19 11.43
C TYR A 79 -4.60 -21.69 11.15
N GLN A 80 -3.72 -20.91 11.79
CA GLN A 80 -3.54 -19.49 11.51
C GLN A 80 -3.18 -19.25 10.04
N LEU A 81 -2.25 -20.02 9.47
CA LEU A 81 -1.84 -19.91 8.07
C LEU A 81 -2.99 -20.24 7.10
N VAL A 82 -3.77 -21.29 7.37
CA VAL A 82 -4.94 -21.64 6.56
C VAL A 82 -6.01 -20.55 6.60
N LYS A 83 -6.30 -20.00 7.80
CA LYS A 83 -7.23 -18.86 7.96
C LYS A 83 -6.76 -17.63 7.19
N LEU A 84 -5.48 -17.28 7.28
CA LEU A 84 -4.89 -16.17 6.52
C LEU A 84 -5.05 -16.37 5.02
N ALA A 85 -4.73 -17.57 4.51
CA ALA A 85 -4.85 -17.88 3.09
C ALA A 85 -6.31 -17.76 2.59
N GLN A 86 -7.28 -18.23 3.39
CA GLN A 86 -8.71 -18.10 3.08
C GLN A 86 -9.18 -16.64 3.13
N ALA A 87 -8.81 -15.90 4.17
CA ALA A 87 -9.13 -14.48 4.29
C ALA A 87 -8.58 -13.68 3.09
N CYS A 88 -7.34 -13.94 2.66
CA CYS A 88 -6.74 -13.30 1.48
C CYS A 88 -7.50 -13.58 0.18
N GLN A 89 -8.15 -14.74 0.04
CA GLN A 89 -8.97 -15.05 -1.14
C GLN A 89 -10.31 -14.31 -1.15
N GLU A 90 -10.86 -14.02 0.02
CA GLU A 90 -12.18 -13.40 0.17
C GLU A 90 -12.14 -11.88 0.40
N GLY A 91 -10.98 -11.37 0.83
CA GLY A 91 -10.75 -9.95 1.05
C GLY A 91 -10.87 -9.16 -0.26
N LYS A 92 -11.61 -8.06 -0.20
CA LYS A 92 -11.81 -7.17 -1.36
C LYS A 92 -11.13 -5.85 -1.12
N VAL A 93 -10.33 -5.41 -2.09
CA VAL A 93 -9.83 -4.04 -2.14
C VAL A 93 -10.92 -3.17 -2.77
N LEU A 94 -11.43 -2.21 -2.01
CA LEU A 94 -12.46 -1.29 -2.45
C LEU A 94 -11.89 0.12 -2.52
N ASN A 95 -12.18 0.82 -3.61
CA ASN A 95 -12.01 2.26 -3.68
C ASN A 95 -13.04 2.91 -2.74
N SER A 96 -12.63 3.92 -1.99
CA SER A 96 -13.48 4.63 -1.03
C SER A 96 -13.68 6.11 -1.39
N GLU A 97 -13.64 6.46 -2.68
CA GLU A 97 -13.82 7.82 -3.21
C GLU A 97 -15.11 8.50 -2.74
N GLU A 98 -16.15 7.71 -2.45
CA GLU A 98 -17.41 8.21 -1.88
C GLU A 98 -17.19 8.92 -0.52
N SER A 99 -16.14 8.56 0.21
CA SER A 99 -15.77 9.18 1.49
C SER A 99 -14.86 10.40 1.30
N TRP A 100 -14.08 10.45 0.21
CA TRP A 100 -13.17 11.53 -0.09
C TRP A 100 -12.74 11.54 -1.56
N ALA A 101 -12.80 12.71 -2.20
CA ALA A 101 -12.30 12.86 -3.56
C ALA A 101 -10.78 12.67 -3.59
N THR A 102 -10.27 12.07 -4.67
CA THR A 102 -8.85 12.01 -4.97
C THR A 102 -8.46 13.22 -5.79
N ASP A 103 -7.66 14.12 -5.21
CA ASP A 103 -7.20 15.30 -5.90
C ASP A 103 -5.91 15.02 -6.69
N VAL A 104 -5.96 15.30 -8.00
CA VAL A 104 -4.79 15.26 -8.89
C VAL A 104 -4.56 16.64 -9.46
N LEU A 105 -3.42 17.24 -9.12
CA LEU A 105 -3.02 18.52 -9.69
C LEU A 105 -1.96 18.31 -10.75
N VAL A 106 -2.19 18.90 -11.92
CA VAL A 106 -1.32 18.83 -13.07
C VAL A 106 -0.84 20.24 -13.41
N GLU A 107 0.48 20.43 -13.43
CA GLU A 107 1.14 21.70 -13.68
C GLU A 107 2.10 21.54 -14.87
N VAL A 108 1.92 22.33 -15.93
CA VAL A 108 2.93 22.46 -16.99
C VAL A 108 3.98 23.46 -16.49
N MET A 109 5.22 23.01 -16.39
CA MET A 109 6.31 23.84 -15.90
C MET A 109 6.83 24.72 -17.05
N PRO A 110 7.11 26.01 -16.78
CA PRO A 110 7.77 26.87 -17.75
C PRO A 110 9.16 26.33 -18.09
N SER A 111 9.56 26.53 -19.35
CA SER A 111 10.87 26.18 -19.91
C SER A 111 12.02 26.94 -19.26
#